data_AF-M0NHY1-F1
#
_entry.id   AF-M0NHY1-F1
#
_cell.length_a   1.000
_cell.length_b   1.000
_cell.length_c   1.000
_cell.angle_alpha   90.00
_cell.angle_beta   90.00
_cell.angle_gamma   90.00
#
_symmetry.space_group_name_H-M   'P 1'
#
loop_
_entity.id
_entity.type
_entity.pdbx_description
1 polymer ?
#
loop_
_entity_poly.entity_id
_entity_poly.type
_entity_poly.pdbx_seq_one_letter_code
_entity_poly.pdbx_strand_id
1 'polypeptide(L)'
;MAEIAIEYAAGDRLRSEAETARRLIDAYLGDRPDVDRVTLSPSGESVFCVSVEGDRIWCTDPREWIDSMEAVTAARRRLSEVS
;
A
#
# COMPACT_ATOMS: atom_id res chain seq x y z
N MET A 1 -0.74 -13.18 10.60
CA MET A 1 -0.36 -12.87 9.21
C MET A 1 -0.99 -11.53 8.91
N ALA A 2 -0.24 -10.62 8.29
CA ALA A 2 -0.59 -9.23 8.15
C ALA A 2 -1.25 -8.95 6.79
N GLU A 3 -2.33 -8.19 6.81
CA GLU A 3 -2.98 -7.63 5.63
C GLU A 3 -2.36 -6.28 5.30
N ILE A 4 -1.95 -6.12 4.05
CA ILE A 4 -1.52 -4.83 3.49
C ILE A 4 -2.64 -4.30 2.60
N ALA A 5 -3.07 -3.07 2.82
CA ALA A 5 -4.10 -2.42 2.00
C ALA A 5 -3.59 -1.10 1.43
N ILE A 6 -3.96 -0.84 0.17
CA ILE A 6 -3.69 0.43 -0.51
C ILE A 6 -5.03 1.13 -0.67
N GLU A 7 -5.25 2.16 0.13
CA GLU A 7 -6.42 3.02 0.03
C GLU A 7 -6.14 4.15 -0.95
N TYR A 8 -7.07 4.38 -1.89
CA TYR A 8 -6.93 5.45 -2.88
C TYR A 8 -8.26 6.05 -3.28
N ALA A 9 -8.26 7.34 -3.64
CA ALA A 9 -9.45 8.00 -4.16
C ALA A 9 -9.96 7.31 -5.44
N ALA A 10 -11.23 6.92 -5.45
CA ALA A 10 -11.85 6.22 -6.56
C ALA A 10 -11.86 7.09 -7.84
N GLY A 11 -11.27 6.57 -8.91
CA GLY A 11 -11.16 7.23 -10.20
C GLY A 11 -10.12 6.53 -11.08
N ASP A 12 -10.14 6.79 -12.39
CA ASP A 12 -9.31 6.03 -13.34
C ASP A 12 -7.81 6.30 -13.20
N ARG A 13 -7.39 7.53 -12.86
CA ARG A 13 -5.96 7.87 -12.67
C ARG A 13 -5.34 7.05 -11.53
N LEU A 14 -5.90 7.15 -10.33
CA LEU A 14 -5.29 6.53 -9.14
C LEU A 14 -5.46 5.01 -9.11
N ARG A 15 -6.42 4.44 -9.85
CA ARG A 15 -6.53 2.98 -9.99
C ARG A 15 -5.25 2.37 -10.57
N SER A 16 -4.71 2.94 -11.64
CA SER A 16 -3.48 2.45 -12.27
C SER A 16 -2.24 2.59 -11.36
N GLU A 17 -2.14 3.70 -10.63
CA GLU A 17 -1.08 3.92 -9.63
C GLU A 17 -1.20 2.92 -8.47
N ALA A 18 -2.41 2.70 -7.96
CA ALA A 18 -2.68 1.75 -6.90
C ALA A 18 -2.38 0.31 -7.34
N GLU A 19 -2.75 -0.09 -8.56
CA GLU A 19 -2.37 -1.39 -9.12
C GLU A 19 -0.86 -1.56 -9.25
N THR A 20 -0.14 -0.51 -9.64
CA THR A 20 1.32 -0.52 -9.76
C THR A 20 1.96 -0.70 -8.38
N ALA A 21 1.55 0.11 -7.39
CA ALA A 21 1.98 -0.03 -6.01
C ALA A 21 1.67 -1.43 -5.45
N ARG A 22 0.47 -1.97 -5.70
CA ARG A 22 0.07 -3.32 -5.27
C ARG A 22 1.02 -4.37 -5.81
N ARG A 23 1.30 -4.35 -7.12
CA ARG A 23 2.20 -5.33 -7.76
C ARG A 23 3.61 -5.24 -7.21
N LEU A 24 4.11 -4.04 -6.93
CA LEU A 24 5.43 -3.86 -6.34
C LEU A 24 5.48 -4.38 -4.89
N ILE A 25 4.52 -4.00 -4.05
CA ILE A 25 4.44 -4.49 -2.67
C ILE A 25 4.34 -6.02 -2.64
N ASP A 26 3.47 -6.60 -3.47
CA ASP A 26 3.30 -8.04 -3.61
C ASP A 26 4.60 -8.73 -4.06
N ALA A 27 5.30 -8.18 -5.06
CA ALA A 27 6.56 -8.72 -5.55
C ALA A 27 7.70 -8.68 -4.52
N TYR A 28 7.74 -7.66 -3.65
CA TYR A 28 8.81 -7.51 -2.65
C TYR A 28 8.49 -8.17 -1.31
N LEU A 29 7.22 -8.29 -0.95
CA LEU A 29 6.80 -8.65 0.42
C LEU A 29 5.76 -9.78 0.46
N GLY A 30 5.11 -10.13 -0.65
CA GLY A 30 4.03 -11.12 -0.69
C GLY A 30 4.46 -12.55 -0.33
N ASP A 31 5.71 -12.92 -0.62
CA ASP A 31 6.27 -14.24 -0.28
C ASP A 31 6.69 -14.35 1.20
N ARG A 32 6.56 -13.29 1.99
CA ARG A 32 6.91 -13.36 3.42
C ARG A 32 5.86 -14.17 4.18
N PRO A 33 6.26 -15.03 5.13
CA PRO A 33 5.33 -15.89 5.87
C PRO A 33 4.41 -15.10 6.83
N ASP A 34 4.78 -13.87 7.15
CA ASP A 34 4.02 -12.97 8.01
C ASP A 34 3.04 -12.08 7.22
N VAL A 35 2.94 -12.21 5.89
CA VAL A 35 2.00 -11.46 5.04
C VAL A 35 0.88 -12.39 4.55
N ASP A 36 -0.38 -12.00 4.72
CA ASP A 36 -1.55 -12.75 4.21
C ASP A 36 -1.90 -12.35 2.79
N ARG A 37 -2.03 -11.04 2.53
CA ARG A 37 -2.44 -10.50 1.23
C ARG A 37 -2.11 -9.02 1.08
N VAL A 38 -2.07 -8.56 -0.18
CA VAL A 38 -1.99 -7.15 -0.56
C VAL A 38 -3.23 -6.76 -1.36
N THR A 39 -4.02 -5.82 -0.85
CA THR A 39 -5.34 -5.48 -1.40
C THR A 39 -5.45 -4.03 -1.84
N LEU A 40 -6.40 -3.77 -2.74
CA LEU A 40 -6.80 -2.43 -3.16
C LEU A 40 -8.10 -2.05 -2.45
N SER A 41 -8.14 -0.85 -1.88
CA SER A 41 -9.29 -0.31 -1.17
C SER A 41 -9.69 1.04 -1.79
N PRO A 42 -10.46 1.05 -2.89
CA PRO A 42 -10.96 2.31 -3.45
C PRO A 42 -11.90 2.99 -2.45
N SER A 43 -11.71 4.29 -2.21
CA SER A 43 -12.53 5.08 -1.29
C SER A 43 -12.99 6.40 -1.91
N GLY A 44 -13.95 7.07 -1.27
CA GLY A 44 -14.35 8.44 -1.64
C GLY A 44 -13.42 9.53 -1.08
N GLU A 45 -12.42 9.15 -0.29
CA GLU A 45 -11.48 10.10 0.32
C GLU A 45 -10.41 10.51 -0.69
N SER A 46 -9.97 11.77 -0.64
CA SER A 46 -8.89 12.27 -1.49
C SER A 46 -7.51 11.86 -0.95
N VAL A 47 -7.24 10.55 -0.89
CA VAL A 47 -6.04 9.97 -0.29
C VAL A 47 -5.32 9.01 -1.24
N PHE A 48 -4.05 8.74 -0.92
CA PHE A 48 -3.31 7.58 -1.38
C PHE A 48 -2.45 7.09 -0.20
N CYS A 49 -2.88 6.02 0.47
CA CYS A 49 -2.25 5.53 1.69
C CYS A 49 -2.04 4.02 1.63
N VAL A 50 -0.94 3.56 2.23
CA VAL A 50 -0.67 2.14 2.48
C VAL A 50 -0.79 1.88 3.97
N SER A 51 -1.52 0.83 4.32
CA SER A 51 -1.70 0.37 5.69
C SER A 51 -1.25 -1.08 5.88
N VAL A 52 -0.82 -1.41 7.09
CA VAL A 52 -0.55 -2.78 7.55
C VAL A 52 -1.44 -3.02 8.77
N GLU A 53 -2.26 -4.06 8.77
CA GLU A 53 -3.23 -4.33 9.86
C GLU A 53 -4.14 -3.13 10.18
N GLY A 54 -4.51 -2.36 9.15
CA GLY A 54 -5.34 -1.15 9.30
C GLY A 54 -4.61 0.12 9.73
N ASP A 55 -3.35 0.02 10.16
CA ASP A 55 -2.54 1.20 10.49
C ASP A 55 -1.95 1.81 9.22
N ARG A 56 -2.33 3.06 8.88
CA ARG A 56 -1.71 3.82 7.78
C ARG A 56 -0.23 4.09 8.11
N ILE A 57 0.68 3.45 7.36
CA ILE A 57 2.13 3.54 7.58
C ILE A 57 2.84 4.47 6.59
N TRP A 58 2.17 4.80 5.50
CA TRP A 58 2.64 5.74 4.51
C TRP A 58 1.44 6.35 3.79
N CYS A 59 1.47 7.66 3.61
CA CYS A 59 0.47 8.42 2.86
C CYS A 59 1.19 9.48 2.06
N THR A 60 0.71 9.75 0.85
CA THR A 60 1.20 10.83 0.00
C THR A 60 0.04 11.65 -0.56
N ASP A 61 0.34 12.83 -1.10
CA ASP A 61 -0.64 13.62 -1.83
C ASP A 61 -0.96 12.92 -3.17
N PRO A 62 -2.22 12.49 -3.42
CA PRO A 62 -2.60 11.82 -4.66
C PRO A 62 -2.42 12.69 -5.93
N ARG A 63 -2.24 14.01 -5.75
CA ARG A 63 -2.01 14.97 -6.85
C ARG A 63 -0.56 15.01 -7.29
N GLU A 64 0.36 14.58 -6.43
CA GLU A 64 1.78 14.47 -6.73
C GLU A 64 2.12 13.13 -7.40
N TRP A 65 3.42 12.89 -7.60
CA TRP A 65 3.90 11.61 -8.09
C TRP A 65 3.88 10.58 -6.95
N ILE A 66 3.36 9.38 -7.24
CA ILE A 66 3.27 8.29 -6.28
C ILE A 66 4.58 7.51 -6.29
N ASP A 67 5.41 7.69 -5.25
CA ASP A 67 6.59 6.86 -5.05
C ASP A 67 6.21 5.51 -4.43
N SER A 68 5.92 4.54 -5.30
CA SER A 68 5.56 3.18 -4.88
C SER A 68 6.70 2.47 -4.13
N MET A 69 7.97 2.84 -4.36
CA MET A 69 9.10 2.21 -3.68
C MET A 69 9.29 2.74 -2.25
N GLU A 70 8.92 4.00 -2.01
CA GLU A 70 8.81 4.53 -0.65
C GLU A 70 7.74 3.77 0.15
N ALA A 71 6.58 3.52 -0.46
CA ALA A 71 5.51 2.71 0.14
C ALA A 71 5.97 1.27 0.49
N VAL A 72 6.71 0.61 -0.42
CA VAL A 72 7.33 -0.70 -0.16
C VAL A 72 8.29 -0.63 1.02
N THR A 73 9.12 0.40 1.07
CA THR A 73 10.11 0.58 2.15
C THR A 73 9.44 0.77 3.50
N ALA A 74 8.37 1.57 3.55
CA ALA A 74 7.59 1.81 4.76
C ALA A 74 6.87 0.53 5.23
N ALA A 75 6.22 -0.21 4.32
CA ALA A 75 5.56 -1.48 4.65
C ALA A 75 6.56 -2.52 5.16
N ARG A 76 7.71 -2.67 4.48
CA ARG A 76 8.79 -3.58 4.91
C ARG A 76 9.27 -3.25 6.33
N ARG A 77 9.47 -1.97 6.62
CA ARG A 77 9.90 -1.50 7.95
C ARG A 77 8.87 -1.88 9.00
N ARG A 78 7.58 -1.59 8.76
CA ARG A 78 6.52 -1.93 9.71
C ARG A 78 6.44 -3.43 9.96
N LEU A 79 6.50 -4.27 8.92
CA LEU A 79 6.50 -5.72 9.06
C LEU A 79 7.66 -6.23 9.93
N SER A 80 8.84 -5.61 9.85
CA SER A 80 9.96 -5.96 10.72
C SER A 80 9.78 -5.52 12.19
N GLU A 81 8.88 -4.58 12.48
CA GLU A 81 8.60 -4.09 13.84
C GLU A 81 7.51 -4.92 14.54
N VAL A 82 6.63 -5.59 13.78
CA VAL A 82 5.49 -6.34 14.30
C VAL A 82 5.67 -7.86 14.28
N SER A 83 6.79 -8.35 13.72
CA SER A 83 7.14 -9.77 13.60
C SER A 83 8.12 -10.27 14.66
#